data_AF-B9WBQ7-F1
#
_entry.id   AF-B9WBQ7-F1
#
_cell.length_a   1.000
_cell.length_b   1.000
_cell.length_c   1.000
_cell.angle_alpha   90.00
_cell.angle_beta   90.00
_cell.angle_gamma   90.00
#
_symmetry.space_group_name_H-M   'P 1'
#
loop_
_entity.id
_entity.type
_entity.pdbx_description
1 polymer ?
#
loop_
_entity_poly.entity_id
_entity_poly.type
_entity_poly.pdbx_seq_one_letter_code
_entity_poly.pdbx_strand_id
1 'polypeptide(L)'
;MTLSLIDVINEVDSFRFNNAYYKLLTHDSSAVLGYIAPFVAQFFQHTPSFEFDGDAKTIKIGSEYDSFEKRNALFQNVGNQWRQHPEFHELLDKGWRNELYTVYNPSSVPYVLIERAFSVLLGVVTYGVHINGYVPPENSSNGKLKFWVPRRSATKPTYPGKLDNTVAGGLGYPYGLNETVIKECFEEAGLKEEFVKSHITSTGVVSYMYLTKDGRVQPEVEYTYDLKFDNEENIIKPQDGEAEDFQLLEVDQVLEKLHNKEFKPNCGLIIVDFLIRHGYITPENEPNYLEIVSRCHVSMPFACR
;
A
#
# COMPACT_ATOMS: atom_id res chain seq x y z
N MET A 1 31.78 8.98 0.85
CA MET A 1 30.62 8.98 -0.07
C MET A 1 29.40 8.74 0.80
N THR A 2 28.45 9.66 0.80
CA THR A 2 27.15 9.45 1.44
C THR A 2 26.46 8.27 0.73
N LEU A 3 26.00 7.28 1.49
CA LEU A 3 25.21 6.18 0.94
C LEU A 3 23.86 6.77 0.49
N SER A 4 23.47 6.51 -0.75
CA SER A 4 22.18 6.98 -1.28
C SER A 4 21.04 6.08 -0.79
N LEU A 5 19.87 6.67 -0.60
CA LEU A 5 18.62 5.96 -0.28
C LEU A 5 17.85 5.52 -1.53
N ILE A 6 18.38 5.73 -2.74
CA ILE A 6 17.73 5.33 -3.99
C ILE A 6 17.37 3.83 -4.03
N ASP A 7 18.17 2.99 -3.37
CA ASP A 7 17.92 1.54 -3.30
C ASP A 7 16.68 1.17 -2.49
N VAL A 8 16.23 2.03 -1.57
CA VAL A 8 14.94 1.88 -0.88
C VAL A 8 13.81 2.08 -1.90
N ILE A 9 13.93 3.07 -2.77
CA ILE A 9 12.93 3.41 -3.79
C ILE A 9 12.89 2.34 -4.91
N ASN A 10 14.04 1.77 -5.26
CA ASN A 10 14.13 0.70 -6.24
C ASN A 10 13.34 -0.57 -5.87
N GLU A 11 13.05 -0.80 -4.58
CA GLU A 11 12.26 -1.96 -4.14
C GLU A 11 10.75 -1.80 -4.35
N VAL A 12 10.26 -0.56 -4.51
CA VAL A 12 8.83 -0.22 -4.48
C VAL A 12 8.34 0.47 -5.75
N ASP A 13 9.24 1.06 -6.53
CA ASP A 13 8.94 1.66 -7.82
C ASP A 13 9.72 0.96 -8.93
N SER A 14 9.22 -0.19 -9.37
CA SER A 14 9.88 -1.09 -10.33
C SER A 14 9.11 -1.30 -11.63
N PHE A 15 7.91 -0.72 -11.77
CA PHE A 15 7.07 -0.93 -12.94
C PHE A 15 6.86 0.34 -13.76
N ARG A 16 7.02 0.20 -15.08
CA ARG A 16 6.52 1.14 -16.10
C ARG A 16 5.71 0.35 -17.11
N PHE A 17 4.53 0.87 -17.47
CA PHE A 17 3.64 0.18 -18.39
C PHE A 17 4.32 -0.10 -19.74
N ASN A 18 4.07 -1.28 -20.29
CA ASN A 18 4.54 -1.71 -21.60
C ASN A 18 3.54 -2.68 -22.24
N ASN A 19 3.70 -2.95 -23.54
CA ASN A 19 2.77 -3.74 -24.35
C ASN A 19 2.71 -5.24 -24.02
N ALA A 20 3.50 -5.72 -23.04
CA ALA A 20 3.33 -7.09 -22.55
C ALA A 20 2.05 -7.24 -21.72
N TYR A 21 1.59 -6.18 -21.05
CA TYR A 21 0.48 -6.24 -20.10
C TYR A 21 -0.87 -5.95 -20.75
N TYR A 22 -1.93 -6.56 -20.20
CA TYR A 22 -3.30 -6.32 -20.63
C TYR A 22 -3.92 -5.14 -19.86
N LYS A 23 -4.78 -4.38 -20.51
CA LYS A 23 -5.58 -3.32 -19.87
C LYS A 23 -6.95 -3.85 -19.47
N LEU A 24 -7.31 -3.73 -18.20
CA LEU A 24 -8.68 -3.96 -17.73
C LEU A 24 -9.51 -2.71 -18.01
N LEU A 25 -10.53 -2.81 -18.86
CA LEU A 25 -11.38 -1.71 -19.28
C LEU A 25 -12.73 -1.73 -18.56
N THR A 26 -13.30 -0.54 -18.37
CA THR A 26 -14.68 -0.38 -17.90
C THR A 26 -15.71 -0.97 -18.87
N HIS A 27 -16.93 -1.18 -18.39
CA HIS A 27 -18.02 -1.77 -19.17
C HIS A 27 -18.38 -0.99 -20.44
N ASP A 28 -18.13 0.33 -20.41
CA ASP A 28 -18.34 1.28 -21.50
C ASP A 28 -17.04 1.67 -22.24
N SER A 29 -15.90 1.08 -21.88
CA SER A 29 -14.57 1.40 -22.41
C SER A 29 -14.11 2.86 -22.21
N SER A 30 -14.75 3.60 -21.29
CA SER A 30 -14.38 4.98 -20.97
C SER A 30 -13.05 5.12 -20.23
N ALA A 31 -12.61 4.08 -19.50
CA ALA A 31 -11.37 4.13 -18.73
C ALA A 31 -10.68 2.77 -18.59
N VAL A 32 -9.40 2.82 -18.22
CA VAL A 32 -8.62 1.66 -17.77
C VAL A 32 -8.66 1.63 -16.24
N LEU A 33 -8.95 0.46 -15.67
CA LEU A 33 -9.05 0.23 -14.23
C LEU A 33 -7.77 -0.36 -13.62
N GLY A 34 -6.99 -1.10 -14.42
CA GLY A 34 -5.80 -1.78 -13.95
C GLY A 34 -5.01 -2.45 -15.08
N TYR A 35 -3.84 -2.96 -14.72
CA TYR A 35 -2.95 -3.71 -15.63
C TYR A 35 -2.83 -5.17 -15.20
N ILE A 36 -3.20 -6.08 -16.11
CA ILE A 36 -3.25 -7.52 -15.87
C ILE A 36 -2.03 -8.20 -16.49
N ALA A 37 -1.37 -9.04 -15.71
CA ALA A 37 -0.23 -9.82 -16.19
C ALA A 37 -0.64 -10.85 -17.25
N PRO A 38 0.21 -11.18 -18.24
CA PRO A 38 -0.12 -12.10 -19.33
C PRO A 38 -0.69 -13.45 -18.89
N PHE A 39 -0.11 -14.04 -17.83
CA PHE A 39 -0.55 -15.35 -17.35
C PHE A 39 -1.94 -15.28 -16.70
N VAL A 40 -2.28 -14.18 -16.03
CA VAL A 40 -3.61 -13.96 -15.45
C VAL A 40 -4.63 -13.70 -16.56
N ALA A 41 -4.24 -12.99 -17.62
CA ALA A 41 -5.12 -12.68 -18.76
C ALA A 41 -5.70 -13.93 -19.42
N GLN A 42 -5.00 -15.07 -19.40
CA GLN A 42 -5.48 -16.34 -19.96
C GLN A 42 -6.74 -16.88 -19.27
N PHE A 43 -6.96 -16.55 -17.99
CA PHE A 43 -8.16 -16.93 -17.25
C PHE A 43 -9.37 -16.08 -17.68
N PHE A 44 -9.16 -14.84 -18.11
CA PHE A 44 -10.22 -13.98 -18.64
C PHE A 44 -10.76 -14.45 -19.99
N GLN A 45 -9.90 -15.03 -20.85
CA GLN A 45 -10.33 -15.61 -22.13
C GLN A 45 -11.46 -16.66 -21.98
N HIS A 46 -11.50 -17.32 -20.82
CA HIS A 46 -12.47 -18.37 -20.50
C HIS A 46 -13.58 -17.90 -19.55
N THR A 47 -13.69 -16.59 -19.32
CA THR A 47 -14.68 -15.99 -18.42
C THR A 47 -15.66 -15.13 -19.24
N PRO A 48 -16.87 -15.65 -19.58
CA PRO A 48 -17.79 -15.02 -20.56
C PRO A 48 -18.25 -13.60 -20.22
N SER A 49 -18.15 -13.20 -18.95
CA SER A 49 -18.49 -11.85 -18.47
C SER A 49 -17.53 -10.76 -18.93
N PHE A 50 -16.46 -11.12 -19.65
CA PHE A 50 -15.47 -10.19 -20.16
C PHE A 50 -15.28 -10.36 -21.67
N GLU A 51 -15.21 -9.25 -22.39
CA GLU A 51 -14.79 -9.20 -23.78
C GLU A 51 -13.24 -9.20 -23.82
N PHE A 52 -12.65 -10.33 -24.20
CA PHE A 52 -11.20 -10.53 -24.30
C PHE A 52 -10.70 -10.26 -25.72
N ASP A 53 -9.72 -9.38 -25.85
CA ASP A 53 -8.98 -9.13 -27.10
C ASP A 53 -7.48 -9.38 -26.89
N GLY A 54 -7.00 -10.48 -27.46
CA GLY A 54 -5.61 -10.92 -27.33
C GLY A 54 -4.61 -10.10 -28.14
N ASP A 55 -5.06 -9.45 -29.21
CA ASP A 55 -4.24 -8.66 -30.13
C ASP A 55 -4.11 -7.22 -29.62
N ALA A 56 -5.25 -6.62 -29.22
CA ALA A 56 -5.27 -5.29 -28.61
C ALA A 56 -4.77 -5.29 -27.16
N LYS A 57 -4.60 -6.46 -26.54
CA LYS A 57 -4.24 -6.64 -25.12
C LYS A 57 -5.23 -5.95 -24.19
N THR A 58 -6.51 -6.18 -24.40
CA THR A 58 -7.58 -5.59 -23.60
C THR A 58 -8.52 -6.65 -23.04
N ILE A 59 -9.00 -6.41 -21.83
CA ILE A 59 -10.02 -7.19 -21.15
C ILE A 59 -11.09 -6.19 -20.74
N LYS A 60 -12.24 -6.21 -21.39
CA LYS A 60 -13.32 -5.26 -21.11
C LYS A 60 -14.44 -5.96 -20.34
N ILE A 61 -14.93 -5.33 -19.28
CA ILE A 61 -16.12 -5.79 -18.56
C ILE A 61 -17.33 -5.81 -19.52
N GLY A 62 -18.17 -6.85 -19.48
CA GLY A 62 -19.37 -6.91 -20.32
C GLY A 62 -20.28 -5.69 -20.14
N SER A 63 -20.83 -5.17 -21.25
CA SER A 63 -21.65 -3.96 -21.26
C SER A 63 -22.92 -4.05 -20.38
N GLU A 64 -23.39 -5.27 -20.09
CA GLU A 64 -24.54 -5.54 -19.23
C GLU A 64 -24.29 -5.24 -17.74
N TYR A 65 -23.03 -5.13 -17.32
CA TYR A 65 -22.60 -4.78 -15.96
C TYR A 65 -22.53 -3.25 -15.77
N ASP A 66 -23.63 -2.58 -16.11
CA ASP A 66 -23.80 -1.12 -16.15
C ASP A 66 -24.05 -0.45 -14.78
N SER A 67 -24.37 -1.22 -13.73
CA SER A 67 -24.58 -0.71 -12.37
C SER A 67 -23.47 -1.12 -11.39
N PHE A 68 -23.31 -0.36 -10.31
CA PHE A 68 -22.36 -0.67 -9.24
C PHE A 68 -22.62 -2.07 -8.64
N GLU A 69 -23.88 -2.41 -8.42
CA GLU A 69 -24.33 -3.69 -7.85
C GLU A 69 -24.02 -4.85 -8.80
N LYS A 70 -24.29 -4.68 -10.10
CA LYS A 70 -23.97 -5.71 -11.10
C LYS A 70 -22.47 -5.97 -11.18
N ARG A 71 -21.64 -4.91 -11.13
CA ARG A 71 -20.18 -5.05 -11.12
C ARG A 71 -19.67 -5.72 -9.84
N ASN A 72 -20.21 -5.36 -8.68
CA ASN A 72 -19.85 -6.03 -7.42
C ASN A 72 -20.20 -7.52 -7.46
N ALA A 73 -21.40 -7.86 -7.93
CA ALA A 73 -21.83 -9.25 -8.08
C ALA A 73 -20.95 -10.02 -9.07
N LEU A 74 -20.55 -9.39 -10.18
CA LEU A 74 -19.61 -9.97 -11.15
C LEU A 74 -18.29 -10.33 -10.49
N PHE A 75 -17.59 -9.35 -9.89
CA PHE A 75 -16.25 -9.57 -9.34
C PHE A 75 -16.27 -10.51 -8.14
N GLN A 76 -17.35 -10.50 -7.33
CA GLN A 76 -17.55 -11.48 -6.27
C GLN A 76 -17.68 -12.90 -6.84
N ASN A 77 -18.51 -13.11 -7.87
CA ASN A 77 -18.71 -14.42 -8.48
C ASN A 77 -17.43 -14.95 -9.13
N VAL A 78 -16.75 -14.11 -9.90
CA VAL A 78 -15.48 -14.47 -10.56
C VAL A 78 -14.41 -14.78 -9.52
N GLY A 79 -14.26 -13.94 -8.49
CA GLY A 79 -13.30 -14.19 -7.40
C GLY A 79 -13.57 -15.52 -6.68
N ASN A 80 -14.83 -15.83 -6.37
CA ASN A 80 -15.22 -17.10 -5.76
C ASN A 80 -14.95 -18.32 -6.64
N GLN A 81 -15.17 -18.20 -7.95
CA GLN A 81 -14.83 -19.26 -8.91
C GLN A 81 -13.32 -19.45 -8.99
N TRP A 82 -12.57 -18.36 -9.11
CA TRP A 82 -11.12 -18.40 -9.29
C TRP A 82 -10.37 -18.86 -8.06
N ARG A 83 -10.95 -18.66 -6.87
CA ARG A 83 -10.48 -19.22 -5.62
C ARG A 83 -10.35 -20.76 -5.65
N GLN A 84 -11.12 -21.43 -6.51
CA GLN A 84 -11.06 -22.90 -6.68
C GLN A 84 -9.97 -23.34 -7.67
N HIS A 85 -9.30 -22.43 -8.38
CA HIS A 85 -8.20 -22.78 -9.28
C HIS A 85 -6.91 -23.07 -8.49
N PRO A 86 -6.24 -24.22 -8.73
CA PRO A 86 -4.98 -24.56 -8.08
C PRO A 86 -3.90 -23.47 -8.23
N GLU A 87 -3.85 -22.81 -9.38
CA GLU A 87 -2.91 -21.73 -9.71
C GLU A 87 -3.05 -20.52 -8.79
N PHE A 88 -4.22 -20.33 -8.18
CA PHE A 88 -4.52 -19.23 -7.29
C PHE A 88 -4.77 -19.66 -5.84
N HIS A 89 -4.52 -20.92 -5.48
CA HIS A 89 -4.80 -21.42 -4.12
C HIS A 89 -4.11 -20.60 -3.02
N GLU A 90 -2.81 -20.31 -3.15
CA GLU A 90 -2.09 -19.53 -2.15
C GLU A 90 -2.57 -18.08 -2.08
N LEU A 91 -2.84 -17.44 -3.24
CA LEU A 91 -3.26 -16.04 -3.27
C LEU A 91 -4.72 -15.87 -2.85
N LEU A 92 -5.64 -16.61 -3.47
CA LEU A 92 -7.08 -16.40 -3.32
C LEU A 92 -7.71 -17.28 -2.24
N ASP A 93 -7.30 -18.53 -2.07
CA ASP A 93 -7.96 -19.39 -1.07
C ASP A 93 -7.42 -19.15 0.33
N LYS A 94 -6.10 -19.25 0.49
CA LYS A 94 -5.43 -18.94 1.77
C LYS A 94 -5.35 -17.45 2.06
N GLY A 95 -5.28 -16.62 1.02
CA GLY A 95 -5.15 -15.17 1.16
C GLY A 95 -6.48 -14.43 1.27
N TRP A 96 -7.64 -15.10 1.12
CA TRP A 96 -8.95 -14.46 1.22
C TRP A 96 -9.17 -13.82 2.59
N ARG A 97 -9.56 -12.55 2.63
CA ARG A 97 -9.71 -11.81 3.89
C ARG A 97 -11.14 -11.39 4.22
N ASN A 98 -12.08 -11.60 3.29
CA ASN A 98 -13.42 -11.00 3.37
C ASN A 98 -13.36 -9.47 3.54
N GLU A 99 -12.33 -8.87 2.94
CA GLU A 99 -12.06 -7.43 2.97
C GLU A 99 -12.18 -6.92 1.54
N LEU A 100 -13.00 -5.89 1.33
CA LEU A 100 -13.25 -5.32 0.01
C LEU A 100 -12.47 -4.02 -0.16
N TYR A 101 -11.75 -3.89 -1.26
CA TYR A 101 -11.15 -2.64 -1.74
C TYR A 101 -12.03 -1.97 -2.78
N THR A 102 -11.99 -0.64 -2.81
CA THR A 102 -12.77 0.16 -3.72
C THR A 102 -11.93 0.57 -4.92
N VAL A 103 -12.38 0.21 -6.12
CA VAL A 103 -11.84 0.73 -7.38
C VAL A 103 -12.71 1.89 -7.84
N TYR A 104 -12.08 2.99 -8.24
CA TYR A 104 -12.76 4.24 -8.60
C TYR A 104 -12.82 4.41 -10.11
N ASN A 105 -13.95 4.90 -10.61
CA ASN A 105 -14.12 5.41 -11.97
C ASN A 105 -15.49 6.10 -12.12
N PRO A 106 -15.55 7.41 -12.45
CA PRO A 106 -14.42 8.36 -12.52
C PRO A 106 -13.76 8.56 -11.14
N SER A 107 -12.74 9.40 -11.04
CA SER A 107 -12.06 9.67 -9.77
C SER A 107 -13.04 10.06 -8.66
N SER A 108 -12.79 9.59 -7.44
CA SER A 108 -13.63 9.76 -6.25
C SER A 108 -15.03 9.13 -6.33
N VAL A 109 -15.38 8.42 -7.41
CA VAL A 109 -16.65 7.71 -7.55
C VAL A 109 -16.40 6.19 -7.51
N PRO A 110 -16.88 5.46 -6.48
CA PRO A 110 -16.76 4.00 -6.42
C PRO A 110 -17.37 3.34 -7.67
N TYR A 111 -16.55 2.62 -8.41
CA TYR A 111 -16.97 1.90 -9.61
C TYR A 111 -17.27 0.43 -9.33
N VAL A 112 -16.43 -0.23 -8.54
CA VAL A 112 -16.61 -1.63 -8.12
C VAL A 112 -15.85 -1.90 -6.81
N LEU A 113 -16.39 -2.82 -6.00
CA LEU A 113 -15.73 -3.39 -4.84
C LEU A 113 -15.10 -4.74 -5.20
N ILE A 114 -13.85 -4.92 -4.82
CA ILE A 114 -13.04 -6.10 -5.18
C ILE A 114 -12.44 -6.66 -3.91
N GLU A 115 -12.49 -7.99 -3.74
CA GLU A 115 -11.83 -8.62 -2.61
C GLU A 115 -10.32 -8.35 -2.62
N ARG A 116 -9.74 -8.10 -1.45
CA ARG A 116 -8.35 -7.66 -1.28
C ARG A 116 -7.34 -8.59 -1.96
N ALA A 117 -7.42 -9.90 -1.76
CA ALA A 117 -6.54 -10.84 -2.44
C ALA A 117 -6.82 -10.92 -3.95
N PHE A 118 -8.07 -10.77 -4.37
CA PHE A 118 -8.43 -10.74 -5.79
C PHE A 118 -7.90 -9.49 -6.51
N SER A 119 -7.84 -8.34 -5.83
CA SER A 119 -7.32 -7.08 -6.40
C SER A 119 -5.89 -7.21 -6.94
N VAL A 120 -5.07 -8.07 -6.31
CA VAL A 120 -3.68 -8.36 -6.69
C VAL A 120 -3.58 -8.94 -8.10
N LEU A 121 -4.59 -9.65 -8.58
CA LEU A 121 -4.63 -10.21 -9.94
C LEU A 121 -4.98 -9.18 -11.01
N LEU A 122 -5.66 -8.10 -10.61
CA LEU A 122 -6.24 -7.13 -11.54
C LEU A 122 -5.33 -5.93 -11.80
N GLY A 123 -4.33 -5.73 -10.95
CA GLY A 123 -3.44 -4.56 -10.99
C GLY A 123 -4.19 -3.24 -10.93
N VAL A 124 -5.27 -3.22 -10.14
CA VAL A 124 -6.06 -2.03 -9.81
C VAL A 124 -5.40 -1.28 -8.66
N VAL A 125 -5.66 0.03 -8.54
CA VAL A 125 -5.09 0.83 -7.45
C VAL A 125 -5.64 0.35 -6.11
N THR A 126 -4.73 0.03 -5.18
CA THR A 126 -5.07 -0.21 -3.78
C THR A 126 -4.64 0.96 -2.92
N TYR A 127 -5.30 1.13 -1.78
CA TYR A 127 -5.08 2.24 -0.88
C TYR A 127 -4.77 1.74 0.52
N GLY A 128 -3.96 2.49 1.26
CA GLY A 128 -3.70 2.25 2.67
C GLY A 128 -3.40 3.54 3.42
N VAL A 129 -3.24 3.39 4.73
CA VAL A 129 -2.80 4.44 5.64
C VAL A 129 -1.51 4.00 6.30
N HIS A 130 -0.55 4.92 6.38
CA HIS A 130 0.74 4.67 7.02
C HIS A 130 1.04 5.79 8.01
N ILE A 131 1.39 5.42 9.24
CA ILE A 131 1.54 6.36 10.36
C ILE A 131 2.97 6.27 10.91
N ASN A 132 3.67 7.40 10.92
CA ASN A 132 4.97 7.54 11.57
C ASN A 132 4.77 8.14 12.97
N GLY A 133 4.85 7.28 13.99
CA GLY A 133 4.89 7.67 15.39
C GLY A 133 6.29 8.12 15.79
N TYR A 134 6.45 9.37 16.21
CA TYR A 134 7.76 9.96 16.48
C TYR A 134 7.78 10.84 17.73
N VAL A 135 8.94 10.89 18.38
CA VAL A 135 9.26 11.85 19.44
C VAL A 135 10.18 12.91 18.84
N PRO A 136 9.76 14.18 18.77
CA PRO A 136 10.57 15.23 18.16
C PRO A 136 11.76 15.60 19.07
N PRO A 137 12.82 16.23 18.51
CA PRO A 137 14.01 16.61 19.26
C PRO A 137 13.72 17.33 20.58
N GLU A 138 12.80 18.30 20.58
CA GLU A 138 12.45 19.09 21.77
C GLU A 138 11.81 18.29 22.91
N ASN A 139 11.25 17.11 22.61
CA ASN A 139 10.60 16.20 23.56
C ASN A 139 11.47 14.98 23.90
N SER A 140 12.62 14.84 23.24
CA SER A 140 13.53 13.71 23.42
C SER A 140 14.56 13.98 24.52
N SER A 141 14.99 12.93 25.21
CA SER A 141 15.97 13.00 26.30
C SER A 141 17.37 13.49 25.87
N ASN A 142 17.68 13.41 24.58
CA ASN A 142 18.99 13.74 24.01
C ASN A 142 18.95 14.72 22.82
N GLY A 143 17.81 15.38 22.59
CA GLY A 143 17.67 16.35 21.49
C GLY A 143 17.69 15.73 20.10
N LYS A 144 17.38 14.43 19.96
CA LYS A 144 17.36 13.70 18.69
C LYS A 144 15.92 13.32 18.32
N LEU A 145 15.61 13.35 17.03
CA LEU A 145 14.38 12.75 16.52
C LEU A 145 14.41 11.23 16.76
N LYS A 146 13.32 10.67 17.28
CA LYS A 146 13.15 9.23 17.51
C LYS A 146 11.83 8.73 16.93
N PHE A 147 11.78 7.46 16.55
CA PHE A 147 10.62 6.79 15.96
C PHE A 147 10.23 5.57 16.77
N TRP A 148 8.92 5.35 16.95
CA TRP A 148 8.38 4.07 17.42
C TRP A 148 8.29 3.11 16.24
N VAL A 149 9.25 2.19 16.13
CA VAL A 149 9.37 1.25 15.02
C VAL A 149 9.03 -0.16 15.49
N PRO A 150 7.93 -0.77 15.01
CA PRO A 150 7.63 -2.15 15.33
C PRO A 150 8.42 -3.13 14.46
N ARG A 151 8.65 -4.32 15.01
CA ARG A 151 9.08 -5.49 14.26
C ARG A 151 7.89 -6.35 13.92
N ARG A 152 7.70 -6.65 12.63
CA ARG A 152 6.64 -7.52 12.14
C ARG A 152 6.81 -8.93 12.70
N SER A 153 5.71 -9.55 13.12
CA SER A 153 5.70 -10.93 13.60
C SER A 153 6.30 -11.91 12.59
N ALA A 154 7.08 -12.87 13.09
CA ALA A 154 7.64 -13.96 12.31
C ALA A 154 6.59 -14.82 11.60
N THR A 155 5.31 -14.76 12.03
CA THR A 155 4.20 -15.50 11.42
C THR A 155 3.48 -14.73 10.32
N LYS A 156 3.83 -13.46 10.06
CA LYS A 156 3.22 -12.68 8.98
C LYS A 156 3.45 -13.36 7.62
N PRO A 157 2.43 -13.43 6.75
CA PRO A 157 2.56 -14.07 5.44
C PRO A 157 3.50 -13.32 4.49
N THR A 158 3.68 -12.02 4.71
CA THR A 158 4.59 -11.17 3.93
C THR A 158 5.58 -10.46 4.84
N TYR A 159 6.85 -10.45 4.43
CA TYR A 159 7.95 -9.77 5.12
C TYR A 159 8.03 -10.04 6.64
N PRO A 160 8.04 -11.31 7.10
CA PRO A 160 8.17 -11.64 8.52
C PRO A 160 9.50 -11.12 9.09
N GLY A 161 9.48 -10.59 10.32
CA GLY A 161 10.67 -10.10 11.04
C GLY A 161 11.24 -8.75 10.55
N LYS A 162 10.72 -8.21 9.45
CA LYS A 162 11.09 -6.88 8.94
C LYS A 162 10.51 -5.77 9.83
N LEU A 163 11.12 -4.58 9.76
CA LEU A 163 10.60 -3.39 10.45
C LEU A 163 9.45 -2.76 9.67
N ASP A 164 8.51 -2.15 10.38
CA ASP A 164 7.31 -1.51 9.80
C ASP A 164 7.23 -0.02 10.16
N ASN A 165 6.24 0.69 9.62
CA ASN A 165 5.83 1.97 10.20
C ASN A 165 5.14 1.72 11.55
N THR A 166 4.97 2.75 12.38
CA THR A 166 4.37 2.59 13.71
C THR A 166 3.01 1.91 13.66
N VAL A 167 2.19 2.29 12.68
CA VAL A 167 0.90 1.67 12.37
C VAL A 167 0.71 1.72 10.86
N ALA A 168 0.22 0.65 10.23
CA ALA A 168 -0.07 0.65 8.80
C ALA A 168 -1.15 -0.36 8.38
N GLY A 169 -2.24 0.14 7.79
CA GLY A 169 -3.38 -0.69 7.39
C GLY A 169 -3.91 -0.39 5.99
N GLY A 170 -4.56 -1.39 5.40
CA GLY A 170 -5.25 -1.23 4.13
C GLY A 170 -6.56 -0.47 4.27
N LEU A 171 -6.92 0.31 3.26
CA LEU A 171 -8.17 1.08 3.24
C LEU A 171 -9.33 0.22 2.71
N GLY A 172 -9.88 -0.62 3.60
CA GLY A 172 -11.02 -1.49 3.32
C GLY A 172 -12.37 -0.75 3.34
N TYR A 173 -13.26 -1.11 2.42
CA TYR A 173 -14.68 -0.72 2.47
C TYR A 173 -15.37 -1.36 3.68
N PRO A 174 -16.26 -0.64 4.41
CA PRO A 174 -16.79 0.70 4.12
C PRO A 174 -16.02 1.84 4.81
N TYR A 175 -14.83 1.58 5.36
CA TYR A 175 -14.13 2.56 6.19
C TYR A 175 -13.57 3.73 5.37
N GLY A 176 -13.65 4.92 5.96
CA GLY A 176 -12.93 6.10 5.49
C GLY A 176 -11.53 6.16 6.09
N LEU A 177 -10.77 7.18 5.71
CA LEU A 177 -9.39 7.35 6.15
C LEU A 177 -9.28 7.52 7.66
N ASN A 178 -10.13 8.38 8.25
CA ASN A 178 -10.12 8.63 9.68
C ASN A 178 -10.54 7.38 10.46
N GLU A 179 -11.59 6.68 10.02
CA GLU A 179 -12.02 5.43 10.66
C GLU A 179 -10.91 4.38 10.63
N THR A 180 -10.23 4.24 9.49
CA THR A 180 -9.10 3.31 9.32
C THR A 180 -7.95 3.69 10.24
N VAL A 181 -7.51 4.95 10.23
CA VAL A 181 -6.44 5.44 11.11
C VAL A 181 -6.72 5.15 12.58
N ILE A 182 -7.93 5.43 13.06
CA ILE A 182 -8.29 5.19 14.47
C ILE A 182 -8.33 3.69 14.77
N LYS A 183 -8.95 2.88 13.89
CA LYS A 183 -9.03 1.42 14.04
C LYS A 183 -7.63 0.81 14.12
N GLU A 184 -6.76 1.07 13.15
CA GLU A 184 -5.44 0.42 13.08
C GLU A 184 -4.52 0.90 14.21
N CYS A 185 -4.61 2.18 14.62
CA CYS A 185 -3.89 2.67 15.80
C CYS A 185 -4.25 1.91 17.07
N PHE A 186 -5.52 1.54 17.21
CA PHE A 186 -5.97 0.75 18.34
C PHE A 186 -5.54 -0.72 18.22
N GLU A 187 -5.79 -1.34 17.07
CA GLU A 187 -5.54 -2.78 16.84
C GLU A 187 -4.05 -3.15 16.81
N GLU A 188 -3.19 -2.36 16.19
CA GLU A 188 -1.76 -2.70 16.08
C GLU A 188 -0.94 -2.22 17.29
N ALA A 189 -1.36 -1.09 17.86
CA ALA A 189 -0.52 -0.27 18.75
C ALA A 189 -1.17 0.03 20.12
N GLY A 190 -2.46 -0.25 20.29
CA GLY A 190 -3.20 0.03 21.53
C GLY A 190 -3.44 1.51 21.81
N LEU A 191 -3.27 2.37 20.82
CA LEU A 191 -3.42 3.81 20.96
C LEU A 191 -4.90 4.17 20.96
N LYS A 192 -5.32 4.89 22.00
CA LYS A 192 -6.72 5.30 22.16
C LYS A 192 -7.09 6.39 21.18
N GLU A 193 -8.36 6.40 20.76
CA GLU A 193 -8.90 7.39 19.83
C GLU A 193 -8.66 8.82 20.28
N GLU A 194 -8.79 9.14 21.58
CA GLU A 194 -8.57 10.51 22.07
C GLU A 194 -7.11 10.95 21.91
N PHE A 195 -6.16 10.02 22.11
CA PHE A 195 -4.73 10.29 21.91
C PHE A 195 -4.44 10.52 20.43
N VAL A 196 -4.90 9.61 19.57
CA VAL A 196 -4.65 9.69 18.13
C VAL A 196 -5.21 11.00 17.58
N LYS A 197 -6.48 11.34 17.86
CA LYS A 197 -7.11 12.57 17.35
C LYS A 197 -6.43 13.87 17.80
N SER A 198 -5.80 13.88 18.97
CA SER A 198 -5.13 15.07 19.49
C SER A 198 -3.71 15.27 18.95
N HIS A 199 -3.09 14.23 18.40
CA HIS A 199 -1.67 14.24 18.01
C HIS A 199 -1.42 13.98 16.52
N ILE A 200 -2.38 13.36 15.82
CA ILE A 200 -2.17 12.94 14.44
C ILE A 200 -2.31 14.10 13.46
N THR A 201 -1.43 14.12 12.46
CA THR A 201 -1.46 15.10 11.36
C THR A 201 -1.40 14.35 10.03
N SER A 202 -2.30 14.67 9.10
CA SER A 202 -2.20 14.20 7.72
C SER A 202 -1.04 14.91 7.01
N THR A 203 -0.19 14.16 6.34
CA THR A 203 1.06 14.67 5.76
C THR A 203 1.19 14.52 4.25
N GLY A 204 0.18 13.94 3.61
CA GLY A 204 0.09 13.84 2.15
C GLY A 204 -0.16 12.42 1.69
N VAL A 205 0.45 12.10 0.55
CA VAL A 205 0.27 10.82 -0.13
C VAL A 205 1.56 10.41 -0.83
N VAL A 206 1.87 9.13 -0.71
CA VAL A 206 2.95 8.47 -1.43
C VAL A 206 2.31 7.50 -2.42
N SER A 207 2.81 7.44 -3.65
CA SER A 207 2.23 6.59 -4.69
C SER A 207 3.33 5.96 -5.55
N TYR A 208 3.18 4.67 -5.81
CA TYR A 208 4.19 3.88 -6.52
C TYR A 208 3.57 2.67 -7.24
N MET A 209 4.32 2.10 -8.17
CA MET A 209 3.93 0.89 -8.89
C MET A 209 5.08 -0.11 -8.94
N TYR A 210 4.85 -1.34 -8.47
CA TYR A 210 5.85 -2.41 -8.54
C TYR A 210 5.34 -3.69 -9.19
N LEU A 211 6.28 -4.57 -9.50
CA LEU A 211 6.02 -5.94 -9.90
C LEU A 211 6.19 -6.89 -8.72
N THR A 212 5.22 -7.77 -8.53
CA THR A 212 5.41 -8.96 -7.69
C THR A 212 6.44 -9.89 -8.33
N LYS A 213 6.98 -10.84 -7.55
CA LYS A 213 7.98 -11.82 -8.04
C LYS A 213 7.50 -12.61 -9.26
N ASP A 214 6.20 -12.83 -9.38
CA ASP A 214 5.55 -13.53 -10.49
C ASP A 214 4.98 -12.58 -11.57
N GLY A 215 5.35 -11.30 -11.52
CA GLY A 215 5.10 -10.35 -12.61
C GLY A 215 3.74 -9.66 -12.62
N ARG A 216 2.96 -9.73 -11.52
CA ARG A 216 1.72 -8.95 -11.37
C ARG A 216 2.05 -7.51 -11.02
N VAL A 217 1.25 -6.57 -11.53
CA VAL A 217 1.41 -5.14 -11.25
C VAL A 217 0.66 -4.79 -9.97
N GLN A 218 1.27 -4.03 -9.08
CA GLN A 218 0.65 -3.50 -7.87
C GLN A 218 0.81 -1.97 -7.84
N PRO A 219 -0.22 -1.20 -8.25
CA PRO A 219 -0.28 0.23 -8.00
C PRO A 219 -0.84 0.49 -6.60
N GLU A 220 -0.08 1.22 -5.78
CA GLU A 220 -0.46 1.53 -4.40
C GLU A 220 -0.45 3.05 -4.17
N VAL A 221 -1.46 3.53 -3.43
CA VAL A 221 -1.59 4.92 -2.98
C VAL A 221 -1.72 4.92 -1.46
N GLU A 222 -0.68 5.38 -0.79
CA GLU A 222 -0.58 5.35 0.67
C GLU A 222 -0.77 6.75 1.25
N TYR A 223 -1.81 6.91 2.05
CA TYR A 223 -2.08 8.16 2.78
C TYR A 223 -1.20 8.21 4.03
N THR A 224 -0.39 9.25 4.13
CA THR A 224 0.63 9.35 5.19
C THR A 224 0.16 10.23 6.34
N TYR A 225 0.50 9.81 7.55
CA TYR A 225 0.22 10.53 8.77
C TYR A 225 1.45 10.55 9.67
N ASP A 226 1.60 11.66 10.40
CA ASP A 226 2.61 11.79 11.44
C ASP A 226 1.89 11.86 12.78
N LEU A 227 2.30 11.02 13.73
CA LEU A 227 1.74 10.96 15.08
C LEU A 227 2.81 11.39 16.08
N LYS A 228 2.72 12.62 16.57
CA LYS A 228 3.70 13.19 17.51
C LYS A 228 3.46 12.64 18.92
N PHE A 229 4.52 12.17 19.57
CA PHE A 229 4.52 11.77 20.98
C PHE A 229 5.13 12.88 21.83
N ASP A 230 4.52 13.15 22.99
CA ASP A 230 4.96 14.21 23.89
C ASP A 230 6.20 13.86 24.71
N ASN A 231 6.51 12.57 24.83
CA ASN A 231 7.64 12.06 25.60
C ASN A 231 8.05 10.65 25.09
N GLU A 232 9.08 10.10 25.72
CA GLU A 232 9.62 8.76 25.41
C GLU A 232 8.98 7.64 26.23
N GLU A 233 7.95 7.93 27.05
CA GLU A 233 7.26 6.90 27.83
C GLU A 233 6.53 5.96 26.88
N ASN A 234 6.78 4.66 27.06
CA ASN A 234 6.20 3.67 26.17
C ASN A 234 4.72 3.44 26.50
N ILE A 235 3.85 4.13 25.76
CA ILE A 235 2.40 3.91 25.78
C ILE A 235 1.92 2.96 24.67
N ILE A 236 2.82 2.53 23.79
CA ILE A 236 2.49 1.71 22.62
C ILE A 236 2.84 0.23 22.88
N LYS A 237 1.97 -0.68 22.46
CA LYS A 237 2.24 -2.13 22.60
C LYS A 237 1.49 -2.94 21.55
N PRO A 238 2.06 -4.06 21.07
CA PRO A 238 1.36 -4.96 20.16
C PRO A 238 0.07 -5.48 20.82
N GLN A 239 -1.05 -5.55 20.09
CA GLN A 239 -2.32 -6.08 20.63
C GLN A 239 -2.82 -7.31 19.87
N ASP A 240 -2.73 -7.30 18.55
CA ASP A 240 -3.36 -8.28 17.65
C ASP A 240 -2.40 -9.40 17.20
N GLY A 241 -1.14 -9.33 17.61
CA GLY A 241 -0.09 -10.29 17.25
C GLY A 241 0.58 -10.02 15.90
N GLU A 242 0.32 -8.86 15.29
CA GLU A 242 0.95 -8.47 14.02
C GLU A 242 2.38 -7.95 14.19
N ALA A 243 2.70 -7.40 15.36
CA ALA A 243 4.03 -6.97 15.77
C ALA A 243 4.55 -7.79 16.98
N GLU A 244 5.88 -8.01 17.01
CA GLU A 244 6.58 -8.66 18.12
C GLU A 244 6.92 -7.68 19.25
N ASP A 245 7.37 -6.49 18.86
CA ASP A 245 7.76 -5.42 19.78
C ASP A 245 7.58 -4.04 19.11
N PHE A 246 7.79 -2.99 19.91
CA PHE A 246 7.97 -1.62 19.45
C PHE A 246 9.28 -1.08 20.04
N GLN A 247 10.16 -0.60 19.17
CA GLN A 247 11.46 -0.06 19.55
C GLN A 247 11.47 1.45 19.32
N LEU A 248 11.92 2.22 20.31
CA LEU A 248 12.17 3.64 20.13
C LEU A 248 13.58 3.83 19.54
N LEU A 249 13.66 4.13 18.25
CA LEU A 249 14.91 4.23 17.49
C LEU A 249 15.26 5.68 17.19
N GLU A 250 16.52 6.05 17.38
CA GLU A 250 17.03 7.35 16.94
C GLU A 250 17.11 7.43 15.41
N VAL A 251 16.98 8.63 14.86
CA VAL A 251 17.05 8.86 13.41
C VAL A 251 18.30 8.27 12.77
N ASP A 252 19.45 8.30 13.45
CA ASP A 252 20.72 7.73 12.95
C ASP A 252 20.61 6.20 12.82
N GLN A 253 19.95 5.52 13.76
CA GLN A 253 19.69 4.07 13.71
C GLN A 253 18.65 3.72 12.62
N VAL A 254 17.64 4.58 12.44
CA VAL A 254 16.64 4.41 11.37
C VAL A 254 17.31 4.50 9.99
N LEU A 255 18.20 5.48 9.79
CA LEU A 255 18.97 5.61 8.55
C LEU A 255 19.86 4.39 8.29
N GLU A 256 20.57 3.89 9.30
CA GLU A 256 21.36 2.65 9.18
C GLU A 256 20.49 1.47 8.73
N LYS A 257 19.31 1.33 9.33
CA LYS A 257 18.35 0.26 9.02
C LYS A 257 17.72 0.38 7.64
N LEU A 258 17.52 1.59 7.14
CA LEU A 258 17.10 1.84 5.76
C LEU A 258 18.18 1.37 4.78
N HIS A 259 19.45 1.75 5.00
CA HIS A 259 20.56 1.30 4.16
C HIS A 259 20.76 -0.22 4.19
N ASN A 260 20.50 -0.85 5.34
CA ASN A 260 20.56 -2.31 5.50
C ASN A 260 19.31 -3.03 4.99
N LYS A 261 18.32 -2.32 4.43
CA LYS A 261 17.06 -2.89 3.91
C LYS A 261 16.28 -3.73 4.94
N GLU A 262 16.35 -3.34 6.22
CA GLU A 262 15.67 -4.03 7.32
C GLU A 262 14.15 -3.74 7.36
N PHE A 263 13.72 -2.61 6.80
CA PHE A 263 12.32 -2.25 6.67
C PHE A 263 11.60 -3.07 5.60
N LYS A 264 10.30 -3.32 5.82
CA LYS A 264 9.37 -3.70 4.75
C LYS A 264 9.45 -2.63 3.66
N PRO A 265 9.52 -3.00 2.37
CA PRO A 265 9.91 -2.07 1.31
C PRO A 265 9.12 -0.76 1.29
N ASN A 266 7.78 -0.83 1.32
CA ASN A 266 6.95 0.38 1.32
C ASN A 266 7.08 1.19 2.61
N CYS A 267 7.31 0.54 3.75
CA CYS A 267 7.53 1.24 5.01
C CYS A 267 8.84 2.04 5.01
N GLY A 268 9.89 1.49 4.37
CA GLY A 268 11.12 2.22 4.12
C GLY A 268 10.90 3.48 3.30
N LEU A 269 10.11 3.38 2.22
CA LEU A 269 9.69 4.53 1.41
C LEU A 269 8.96 5.60 2.24
N ILE A 270 8.02 5.21 3.09
CA ILE A 270 7.27 6.14 3.95
C ILE A 270 8.19 6.86 4.96
N ILE A 271 9.20 6.17 5.50
CA ILE A 271 10.19 6.81 6.39
C ILE A 271 11.06 7.79 5.60
N VAL A 272 11.47 7.45 4.37
CA VAL A 272 12.22 8.37 3.51
C VAL A 272 11.42 9.64 3.22
N ASP A 273 10.13 9.51 2.86
CA ASP A 273 9.22 10.65 2.69
C ASP A 273 9.14 11.52 3.96
N PHE A 274 9.00 10.90 5.14
CA PHE A 274 9.03 11.62 6.42
C PHE A 274 10.32 12.42 6.58
N LEU A 275 11.47 11.78 6.41
CA LEU A 275 12.78 12.41 6.62
C LEU A 275 13.04 13.55 5.62
N ILE A 276 12.48 13.48 4.41
CA ILE A 276 12.48 14.58 3.43
C ILE A 276 11.62 15.75 3.93
N ARG A 277 10.36 15.50 4.31
CA ARG A 277 9.44 16.54 4.80
C ARG A 277 9.94 17.25 6.05
N HIS A 278 10.69 16.54 6.90
CA HIS A 278 11.25 17.05 8.15
C HIS A 278 12.70 17.56 8.02
N GLY A 279 13.27 17.58 6.80
CA GLY A 279 14.57 18.22 6.52
C GLY A 279 15.81 17.43 6.96
N TYR A 280 15.68 16.12 7.23
CA TYR A 280 16.80 15.23 7.53
C TYR A 280 17.45 14.68 6.26
N ILE A 281 16.67 14.50 5.19
CA ILE A 281 17.16 14.21 3.84
C ILE A 281 16.96 15.47 3.00
N THR A 282 18.04 15.98 2.41
CA THR A 282 18.04 17.23 1.64
C THR A 282 18.84 17.08 0.34
N PRO A 283 18.69 17.99 -0.64
CA PRO A 283 19.50 17.98 -1.85
C PRO A 283 21.02 18.05 -1.59
N GLU A 284 21.45 18.59 -0.47
CA GLU A 284 22.86 18.73 -0.08
C GLU A 284 23.47 17.42 0.45
N ASN A 285 22.65 16.51 1.01
CA ASN A 285 23.14 15.28 1.63
C ASN A 285 22.75 13.99 0.87
N GLU A 286 21.78 14.05 -0.05
CA GLU A 286 21.32 12.90 -0.84
C GLU A 286 21.57 13.14 -2.35
N PRO A 287 22.55 12.45 -2.96
CA PRO A 287 22.91 12.68 -4.36
C PRO A 287 21.81 12.34 -5.37
N ASN A 288 20.79 11.56 -4.99
CA ASN A 288 19.68 11.16 -5.86
C ASN A 288 18.34 11.80 -5.43
N TYR A 289 18.40 12.90 -4.67
CA TYR A 289 17.24 13.53 -4.02
C TYR A 289 16.06 13.76 -4.97
N LEU A 290 16.30 14.39 -6.13
CA LEU A 290 15.23 14.69 -7.09
C LEU A 290 14.57 13.43 -7.63
N GLU A 291 15.36 12.39 -7.92
CA GLU A 291 14.84 11.12 -8.41
C GLU A 291 14.00 10.44 -7.33
N ILE A 292 14.52 10.37 -6.09
CA ILE A 292 13.81 9.82 -4.92
C ILE A 292 12.45 10.50 -4.76
N VAL A 293 12.42 11.83 -4.63
CA VAL A 293 11.16 12.59 -4.48
C VAL A 293 10.19 12.30 -5.62
N SER A 294 10.67 12.32 -6.87
CA SER A 294 9.79 12.07 -8.02
C SER A 294 9.17 10.66 -8.03
N ARG A 295 9.92 9.66 -7.56
CA ARG A 295 9.51 8.25 -7.55
C ARG A 295 8.73 7.87 -6.28
N CYS A 296 8.72 8.71 -5.25
CA CYS A 296 7.78 8.61 -4.13
C CYS A 296 6.35 9.04 -4.51
N HIS A 297 6.17 9.81 -5.59
CA HIS A 297 4.88 10.40 -5.98
C HIS A 297 4.52 10.07 -7.44
N VAL A 298 4.56 8.78 -7.79
CA VAL A 298 4.21 8.30 -9.14
C VAL A 298 2.77 8.67 -9.48
N SER A 299 2.58 9.39 -10.58
CA SER A 299 1.24 9.71 -11.10
C SER A 299 0.56 8.44 -11.61
N MET A 300 -0.61 8.14 -11.04
CA MET A 300 -1.38 6.95 -11.40
C MET A 300 -2.07 7.13 -12.77
N PRO A 301 -1.97 6.14 -13.68
CA PRO A 301 -2.64 6.20 -14.98
C PRO A 301 -4.13 5.81 -14.90
N PHE A 302 -4.72 5.79 -13.70
CA PHE A 302 -6.07 5.31 -13.41
C PHE A 302 -6.85 6.38 -12.63
N ALA A 303 -8.18 6.26 -12.61
CA ALA A 303 -9.00 7.03 -11.70
C ALA A 303 -8.69 6.63 -10.24
N CYS A 304 -8.45 7.63 -9.39
CA CYS A 304 -8.11 7.44 -7.98
C CYS A 304 -9.22 7.96 -7.06
N ARG A 305 -9.15 7.61 -5.76
CA ARG A 305 -10.02 8.13 -4.72
C ARG A 305 -10.05 9.66 -4.66
#